data_AF-A0A7Y2CA12-F1
#
_entry.id   AF-A0A7Y2CA12-F1
#
_cell.length_a   1.000
_cell.length_b   1.000
_cell.length_c   1.000
_cell.angle_alpha   90.00
_cell.angle_beta   90.00
_cell.angle_gamma   90.00
#
_symmetry.space_group_name_H-M   'P 1'
#
loop_
_entity.id
_entity.type
_entity.pdbx_description
1 polymer ?
#
loop_
_entity_poly.entity_id
_entity_poly.type
_entity_poly.pdbx_seq_one_letter_code
_entity_poly.pdbx_strand_id
1 'polypeptide(L)'
;MLFPQVDETVTPDNGGESAIRANLQFLHRHLLGEDLASDSAEIDASYQLFLDARALGESTIPNQCRGGGGSNDSNGTVLPWTAVVIYLLSDYRFLYN
;
A
#
# COMPACT_ATOMS: atom_id res chain seq x y z
N MET A 1 0.78 13.03 -4.00
CA MET A 1 1.77 11.96 -4.22
C MET A 1 1.86 11.16 -2.93
N LEU A 2 1.62 9.85 -2.97
CA LEU A 2 1.62 8.98 -1.79
C LEU A 2 2.97 8.27 -1.63
N PHE A 3 3.44 7.62 -2.69
CA PHE A 3 4.72 6.91 -2.74
C PHE A 3 5.42 7.17 -4.09
N PRO A 4 6.68 6.74 -4.27
CA PRO A 4 7.43 7.00 -5.49
C PRO A 4 6.80 6.48 -6.78
N GLN A 5 6.02 5.39 -6.72
CA GLN A 5 5.42 4.75 -7.90
C GLN A 5 3.91 4.97 -8.02
N VAL A 6 3.26 5.60 -7.02
CA VAL A 6 1.80 5.78 -6.97
C VAL A 6 1.37 7.09 -6.31
N ASP A 7 0.26 7.63 -6.80
CA ASP A 7 -0.47 8.72 -6.15
C ASP A 7 -1.92 8.30 -5.82
N GLU A 8 -2.69 9.23 -5.25
CA GLU A 8 -4.07 9.00 -4.79
C GLU A 8 -5.05 8.66 -5.94
N THR A 9 -4.63 8.83 -7.20
CA THR A 9 -5.46 8.51 -8.37
C THR A 9 -5.21 7.10 -8.91
N VAL A 10 -4.14 6.43 -8.51
CA VAL A 10 -3.82 5.07 -8.97
C VAL A 10 -4.68 4.06 -8.21
N THR A 11 -5.54 3.34 -8.94
CA THR A 11 -6.44 2.33 -8.34
C THR A 11 -6.43 1.03 -9.16
N PRO A 12 -6.83 -0.11 -8.59
CA PRO A 12 -7.02 -1.33 -9.36
C PRO A 12 -8.02 -1.14 -10.52
N ASP A 13 -9.08 -0.38 -10.28
CA ASP A 13 -10.19 -0.18 -11.22
C ASP A 13 -9.82 0.63 -12.46
N ASN A 14 -8.74 1.43 -12.39
CA ASN A 14 -8.24 2.22 -13.52
C ASN A 14 -6.99 1.62 -14.18
N GLY A 15 -6.73 0.32 -13.97
CA GLY A 15 -5.58 -0.38 -14.54
C GLY A 15 -4.26 -0.11 -13.81
N GLY A 16 -4.31 0.44 -12.59
CA GLY A 16 -3.16 0.78 -11.78
C GLY A 16 -2.42 -0.40 -11.14
N GLU A 17 -2.86 -1.65 -11.35
CA GLU A 17 -2.28 -2.83 -10.71
C GLU A 17 -0.76 -2.93 -10.89
N SER A 18 -0.24 -2.71 -12.10
CA SER A 18 1.21 -2.79 -12.35
C SER A 18 2.00 -1.75 -11.53
N ALA A 19 1.46 -0.53 -11.39
CA ALA A 19 2.09 0.53 -10.59
C ALA A 19 1.99 0.23 -9.09
N ILE A 20 0.87 -0.32 -8.63
CA ILE A 20 0.68 -0.76 -7.23
C ILE A 20 1.70 -1.85 -6.90
N ARG A 21 1.82 -2.88 -7.74
CA ARG A 21 2.81 -3.97 -7.56
C ARG A 21 4.25 -3.46 -7.58
N ALA A 22 4.58 -2.54 -8.49
CA ALA A 22 5.90 -1.91 -8.51
C ALA A 22 6.19 -1.13 -7.22
N ASN A 23 5.18 -0.47 -6.65
CA ASN A 23 5.31 0.22 -5.37
C ASN A 23 5.47 -0.77 -4.20
N LEU A 24 4.78 -1.92 -4.23
CA LEU A 24 4.98 -2.98 -3.23
C LEU A 24 6.42 -3.50 -3.26
N GLN A 25 6.96 -3.82 -4.44
CA GLN A 25 8.36 -4.22 -4.58
C GLN A 25 9.31 -3.15 -4.01
N PHE A 26 9.03 -1.87 -4.29
CA PHE A 26 9.78 -0.76 -3.71
C PHE A 26 9.75 -0.80 -2.18
N LEU A 27 8.57 -0.95 -1.56
CA LEU A 27 8.43 -0.96 -0.10
C LEU A 27 9.12 -2.17 0.55
N HIS A 28 8.96 -3.37 0.00
CA HIS A 28 9.68 -4.57 0.48
C HIS A 28 11.19 -4.36 0.46
N ARG A 29 11.72 -3.83 -0.65
CA ARG A 29 13.15 -3.54 -0.76
C ARG A 29 13.63 -2.48 0.22
N HIS A 30 12.87 -1.40 0.42
CA HIS A 30 13.32 -0.27 1.24
C HIS A 30 13.13 -0.49 2.73
N LEU A 31 12.11 -1.24 3.15
CA LEU A 31 11.81 -1.49 4.56
C LEU A 31 12.43 -2.79 5.06
N LEU A 32 12.43 -3.84 4.24
CA LEU A 32 12.83 -5.19 4.64
C LEU A 32 14.13 -5.67 3.97
N GLY A 33 14.62 -4.96 2.95
CA GLY A 33 15.80 -5.36 2.18
C GLY A 33 15.56 -6.52 1.20
N GLU A 34 14.29 -6.85 0.92
CA GLU A 34 13.91 -7.98 0.06
C GLU A 34 13.85 -7.55 -1.42
N ASP A 35 14.50 -8.31 -2.30
CA ASP A 35 14.39 -8.14 -3.76
C ASP A 35 13.45 -9.22 -4.32
N LEU A 36 12.17 -8.85 -4.46
CA LEU A 36 11.09 -9.76 -4.82
C LEU A 36 10.61 -9.54 -6.25
N ALA A 37 10.28 -10.62 -6.96
CA ALA A 37 9.59 -10.55 -8.24
C ALA A 37 8.14 -10.05 -8.08
N SER A 38 7.61 -9.40 -9.12
CA SER A 38 6.28 -8.78 -9.09
C SER A 38 5.11 -9.77 -8.93
N ASP A 39 5.37 -11.05 -9.19
CA ASP A 39 4.47 -12.21 -9.08
C ASP A 39 4.91 -13.19 -7.98
N SER A 40 5.81 -12.75 -7.09
CA SER A 40 6.15 -13.55 -5.91
C SER A 40 4.96 -13.68 -4.98
N ALA A 41 4.88 -14.80 -4.25
CA ALA A 41 3.80 -15.06 -3.30
C ALA A 41 3.65 -13.95 -2.23
N GLU A 42 4.75 -13.32 -1.85
CA GLU A 42 4.77 -12.22 -0.89
C GLU A 42 4.18 -10.92 -1.48
N ILE A 43 4.52 -10.59 -2.74
CA ILE A 43 3.90 -9.45 -3.44
C ILE A 43 2.42 -9.71 -3.70
N ASP A 44 2.04 -10.94 -4.04
CA ASP A 44 0.63 -11.32 -4.19
C ASP A 44 -0.14 -11.19 -2.87
N ALA A 45 0.44 -11.62 -1.74
CA ALA A 45 -0.17 -11.46 -0.43
C ALA A 45 -0.35 -9.98 -0.05
N SER A 46 0.68 -9.16 -0.28
CA SER A 46 0.61 -7.72 -0.03
C SER A 46 -0.38 -7.00 -0.93
N TYR A 47 -0.48 -7.41 -2.21
CA TYR A 47 -1.47 -6.87 -3.14
C TYR A 47 -2.90 -7.27 -2.74
N GLN A 48 -3.11 -8.51 -2.31
CA GLN A 48 -4.41 -8.94 -1.81
C GLN A 48 -4.82 -8.16 -0.56
N LEU A 49 -3.90 -7.94 0.39
CA LEU A 49 -4.15 -7.09 1.56
C LEU A 49 -4.57 -5.68 1.15
N PHE A 50 -3.91 -5.09 0.15
CA PHE A 50 -4.29 -3.79 -0.41
C PHE A 50 -5.73 -3.81 -0.95
N LEU A 51 -6.11 -4.83 -1.72
CA LEU A 51 -7.46 -4.97 -2.27
C LEU A 51 -8.50 -5.13 -1.16
N ASP A 52 -8.22 -5.96 -0.16
CA ASP A 52 -9.12 -6.23 0.97
C ASP A 52 -9.34 -4.96 1.80
N ALA A 53 -8.27 -4.24 2.13
CA ALA A 53 -8.35 -2.98 2.84
C ALA A 53 -9.12 -1.90 2.04
N ARG A 54 -9.02 -1.93 0.70
CA ARG A 54 -9.78 -1.02 -0.17
C ARG A 54 -11.26 -1.39 -0.19
N ALA A 55 -11.58 -2.68 -0.23
CA ALA A 55 -12.93 -3.19 -0.24
C ALA A 55 -13.68 -2.94 1.09
N LEU A 56 -12.96 -2.84 2.22
CA LEU A 56 -13.54 -2.40 3.49
C LEU A 56 -14.14 -0.98 3.40
N GLY A 57 -13.61 -0.15 2.50
CA GLY A 57 -14.22 1.10 2.07
C GLY A 57 -14.25 2.19 3.14
N GLU A 58 -13.26 3.09 3.13
CA GLU A 58 -13.33 4.34 3.89
C GLU A 58 -12.95 5.52 2.98
N SER A 59 -13.94 6.35 2.65
CA SER A 59 -13.72 7.58 1.87
C SER A 59 -13.55 8.81 2.77
N THR A 60 -13.88 8.67 4.05
CA THR A 60 -13.88 9.73 5.07
C THR A 60 -12.98 9.33 6.23
N ILE A 61 -11.68 9.19 5.97
CA ILE A 61 -10.69 9.06 7.04
C ILE A 61 -10.62 10.39 7.81
N PRO A 62 -10.82 10.43 9.15
CA PRO A 62 -10.67 11.67 9.91
C PRO A 62 -9.31 12.32 9.68
N ASN A 63 -9.24 13.65 9.63
CA ASN A 63 -8.01 14.38 9.24
C ASN A 63 -6.79 13.99 10.08
N GLN A 64 -6.95 13.76 11.39
CA GLN A 64 -5.87 13.32 12.29
C GLN A 64 -5.33 11.92 11.96
N CYS A 65 -6.11 11.07 11.29
CA CYS A 65 -5.73 9.72 10.89
C CYS A 65 -5.21 9.67 9.44
N ARG A 66 -5.29 10.78 8.68
CA ARG A 66 -4.95 10.83 7.24
C ARG A 66 -3.47 11.14 6.95
N GLY A 67 -2.61 11.23 7.97
CA GLY A 67 -1.17 11.45 7.80
C GLY A 67 -0.79 12.80 7.14
N GLY A 68 -1.70 13.79 7.11
CA GLY A 68 -1.43 15.15 6.62
C GLY A 68 -1.63 15.40 5.12
N GLY A 69 -2.12 14.43 4.33
CA GLY A 69 -2.35 14.58 2.89
C GLY A 69 -3.83 14.77 2.52
N GLY A 70 -4.23 15.99 2.14
CA GLY A 70 -5.42 16.25 1.30
C GLY A 70 -6.82 16.14 1.92
N SER A 71 -7.79 16.78 1.26
CA SER A 71 -9.24 16.74 1.57
C SER A 71 -9.90 15.55 0.85
N ASN A 72 -10.44 14.61 1.64
CA ASN A 72 -11.17 13.37 1.30
C ASN A 72 -10.41 12.35 0.43
N ASP A 73 -10.34 11.10 0.90
CA ASP A 73 -9.81 9.96 0.15
C ASP A 73 -10.88 9.43 -0.80
N SER A 74 -11.25 10.26 -1.79
CA SER A 74 -12.34 9.94 -2.72
C SER A 74 -12.10 8.67 -3.54
N ASN A 75 -10.84 8.27 -3.72
CA ASN A 75 -10.46 7.06 -4.46
C ASN A 75 -10.22 5.83 -3.55
N GLY A 76 -10.29 6.00 -2.22
CA GLY A 76 -10.10 4.93 -1.24
C GLY A 76 -8.70 4.30 -1.29
N THR A 77 -7.66 5.12 -1.44
CA THR A 77 -6.27 4.67 -1.62
C THR A 77 -5.43 4.76 -0.35
N VAL A 78 -5.77 5.65 0.58
CA VAL A 78 -4.96 5.93 1.78
C VAL A 78 -5.04 4.80 2.79
N LEU A 79 -6.24 4.28 3.06
CA LEU A 79 -6.43 3.15 3.98
C LEU A 79 -5.69 1.89 3.52
N PRO A 80 -5.78 1.46 2.25
CA PRO A 80 -5.00 0.34 1.72
C PRO A 80 -3.49 0.48 1.93
N TRP A 81 -2.93 1.64 1.60
CA TRP A 81 -1.50 1.86 1.79
C TRP A 81 -1.10 1.88 3.27
N THR A 82 -1.97 2.39 4.15
CA THR A 82 -1.75 2.33 5.60
C THR A 82 -1.71 0.88 6.09
N ALA A 83 -2.64 0.04 5.62
CA ALA A 83 -2.67 -1.39 5.96
C ALA A 83 -1.41 -2.11 5.50
N VAL A 84 -0.96 -1.86 4.26
CA VAL A 84 0.30 -2.43 3.72
C VAL A 84 1.50 -2.02 4.57
N VAL A 85 1.65 -0.74 4.91
CA VAL A 85 2.79 -0.28 5.72
C VAL A 85 2.76 -0.91 7.12
N ILE A 86 1.59 -0.99 7.76
CA ILE A 86 1.44 -1.65 9.06
C ILE A 86 1.82 -3.13 8.96
N TYR A 87 1.39 -3.83 7.90
CA TYR A 87 1.75 -5.22 7.66
C TYR A 87 3.27 -5.42 7.56
N LEU A 88 3.94 -4.63 6.73
CA LEU A 88 5.40 -4.72 6.55
C LEU A 88 6.17 -4.42 7.86
N LEU A 89 5.73 -3.44 8.63
CA LEU A 89 6.35 -3.10 9.91
C LEU A 89 6.03 -4.09 11.04
N SER A 90 4.94 -4.85 10.89
CA SER A 90 4.54 -5.89 11.85
C SER A 90 5.22 -7.23 11.56
N ASP A 91 5.85 -7.39 10.39
CA ASP A 91 6.63 -8.58 10.10
C ASP A 91 7.84 -8.66 11.05
N TYR A 92 7.97 -9.78 11.75
CA TYR A 92 9.02 -10.00 12.73
C TYR A 92 10.43 -9.90 12.11
N ARG A 93 10.57 -10.14 10.80
CA ARG A 93 11.84 -9.93 10.07
C ARG A 93 12.32 -8.49 10.15
N PHE A 94 11.41 -7.52 10.28
CA PHE A 94 11.78 -6.13 10.50
C PHE A 94 12.43 -5.89 11.88
N LEU A 95 11.99 -6.61 12.91
CA LEU A 95 12.43 -6.40 14.31
C LEU A 95 13.69 -7.20 14.70
N TYR A 96 14.05 -8.23 13.94
CA TYR A 96 15.10 -9.19 14.32
C TYR A 96 16.26 -9.29 13.30
N ASN A 97 16.50 -8.25 12.50
CA ASN A 97 17.72 -8.10 11.70
C ASN A 97 18.92 -7.62 12.53
#